data_AF-A0A6J6Z2V3-F1
#
_entry.id   AF-A0A6J6Z2V3-F1
#
_cell.length_a   1.000
_cell.length_b   1.000
_cell.length_c   1.000
_cell.angle_alpha   90.00
_cell.angle_beta   90.00
_cell.angle_gamma   90.00
#
_symmetry.space_group_name_H-M   'P 1'
#
loop_
_entity.id
_entity.type
_entity.pdbx_description
1 polymer ?
#
loop_
_entity_poly.entity_id
_entity_poly.type
_entity_poly.pdbx_seq_one_letter_code
_entity_poly.pdbx_strand_id
1 'polypeptide(L)'
;MTAPNLTVRFVERRLRRGTQNIRELQEELRITNDQLEFILDDARDKEVRAMVAETPNAALEHHEAQRHLEVIQRHRDYLVEAIAANQIHQDQLLDRLTN
;
A
#
# COMPACT_ATOMS: atom_id res chain seq x y z
N MET A 1 -29.30 23.15 25.66
CA MET A 1 -28.43 22.11 25.06
C MET A 1 -29.03 21.69 23.72
N THR A 2 -28.56 22.28 22.63
CA THR A 2 -29.01 21.96 21.27
C THR A 2 -28.43 20.59 20.89
N ALA A 3 -29.30 19.63 20.55
CA ALA A 3 -28.85 18.32 20.09
C ALA A 3 -27.94 18.48 18.85
N PRO A 4 -26.82 17.74 18.72
CA PRO A 4 -25.99 17.81 17.53
C PRO A 4 -26.83 17.44 16.30
N ASN A 5 -26.71 18.24 15.24
CA ASN A 5 -27.35 17.96 13.95
C ASN A 5 -26.95 16.55 13.49
N LEU A 6 -27.93 15.70 13.15
CA LEU A 6 -27.71 14.31 12.73
C LEU A 6 -26.67 14.22 11.60
N THR A 7 -26.66 15.19 10.69
CA THR A 7 -25.68 15.29 9.59
C THR A 7 -24.24 15.38 10.10
N VAL A 8 -23.98 16.17 11.15
CA VAL A 8 -22.65 16.32 11.76
C VAL A 8 -22.18 14.99 12.34
N ARG A 9 -23.06 14.28 13.06
CA ARG A 9 -22.73 12.95 13.62
C ARG A 9 -22.39 11.92 12.55
N PHE A 10 -23.07 11.97 11.40
CA PHE A 10 -22.75 11.09 10.27
C PHE A 10 -21.38 11.40 9.66
N VAL A 11 -21.05 12.68 9.50
CA VAL A 11 -19.75 13.10 8.98
C VAL A 11 -18.63 12.71 9.94
N GLU A 12 -18.77 12.98 11.25
CA GLU A 12 -17.81 12.56 12.27
C GLU A 12 -17.57 11.04 12.29
N ARG A 13 -18.65 10.25 12.16
CA ARG A 13 -18.53 8.78 12.08
C ARG A 13 -17.75 8.35 10.84
N ARG A 14 -17.96 9.01 9.71
CA ARG A 14 -17.27 8.71 8.45
C ARG A 14 -15.80 9.14 8.50
N LEU A 15 -15.50 10.27 9.13
CA LEU A 15 -14.13 10.71 9.43
C LEU A 15 -13.39 9.65 10.25
N ARG A 16 -13.95 9.26 11.42
CA ARG A 16 -13.35 8.22 12.28
C ARG A 16 -13.07 6.92 11.53
N ARG A 17 -14.00 6.47 10.68
CA ARG A 17 -13.81 5.27 9.86
C ARG A 17 -12.68 5.44 8.85
N GLY A 18 -12.63 6.55 8.12
CA GLY A 18 -11.54 6.74 7.15
C GLY A 18 -10.18 6.94 7.82
N THR A 19 -10.09 7.57 9.01
CA THR A 19 -8.85 7.58 9.79
C THR A 19 -8.41 6.15 10.16
N GLN A 20 -9.34 5.29 10.56
CA GLN A 20 -9.04 3.89 10.87
C GLN A 20 -8.55 3.14 9.62
N ASN A 21 -9.25 3.30 8.48
CA ASN A 21 -8.84 2.69 7.21
C ASN A 21 -7.44 3.16 6.77
N ILE A 22 -7.12 4.45 6.91
CA ILE A 22 -5.78 4.98 6.59
C ILE A 22 -4.72 4.30 7.44
N ARG A 23 -4.96 4.11 8.74
CA ARG A 23 -4.00 3.42 9.63
C ARG A 23 -3.78 1.96 9.23
N GLU A 24 -4.85 1.26 8.87
CA GLU A 24 -4.77 -0.13 8.41
C GLU A 24 -3.97 -0.23 7.10
N LEU A 25 -4.25 0.65 6.12
CA LEU A 25 -3.50 0.71 4.87
C LEU A 25 -2.04 1.09 5.07
N GLN A 26 -1.74 1.99 6.01
CA GLN A 26 -0.36 2.37 6.35
C GLN A 26 0.41 1.21 6.97
N GLU A 27 -0.23 0.41 7.83
CA GLU A 27 0.39 -0.79 8.40
C GLU A 27 0.62 -1.86 7.33
N GLU A 28 -0.35 -2.07 6.44
CA GLU A 28 -0.20 -2.98 5.31
C GLU A 28 0.93 -2.52 4.37
N LEU A 29 1.04 -1.21 4.11
CA LEU A 29 2.12 -0.64 3.30
C LEU A 29 3.48 -0.84 3.98
N ARG A 30 3.55 -0.68 5.30
CA ARG A 30 4.77 -0.94 6.09
C ARG A 30 5.22 -2.39 5.93
N ILE A 31 4.32 -3.35 6.14
CA ILE A 31 4.59 -4.78 5.97
C ILE A 31 5.01 -5.10 4.52
N THR A 32 4.32 -4.51 3.54
CA THR A 32 4.62 -4.70 2.12
C THR A 32 6.02 -4.16 1.77
N ASN A 33 6.42 -3.03 2.35
CA ASN A 33 7.78 -2.50 2.18
C ASN A 33 8.84 -3.42 2.79
N ASP A 34 8.58 -3.97 3.99
CA ASP A 34 9.48 -4.94 4.63
C ASP A 34 9.65 -6.20 3.75
N GLN A 35 8.55 -6.68 3.14
CA GLN A 35 8.58 -7.80 2.19
C GLN A 35 9.36 -7.46 0.91
N LEU A 36 9.18 -6.25 0.37
CA LEU A 36 9.90 -5.79 -0.81
C LEU A 36 11.41 -5.76 -0.60
N GLU A 37 11.87 -5.32 0.57
CA GLU A 37 13.30 -5.29 0.89
C GLU A 37 13.92 -6.69 0.78
N PHE A 38 13.27 -7.69 1.39
CA PHE A 38 13.74 -9.08 1.34
C PHE A 38 13.72 -9.66 -0.08
N ILE A 39 12.66 -9.42 -0.83
CA ILE A 39 12.47 -10.01 -2.17
C ILE A 39 13.39 -9.36 -3.20
N LEU A 40 13.67 -8.06 -3.04
CA LEU A 40 14.62 -7.36 -3.88
C LEU A 40 16.05 -7.89 -3.71
N ASP A 41 16.44 -8.28 -2.49
CA ASP A 41 17.73 -8.93 -2.25
C ASP A 41 17.81 -10.32 -2.91
N ASP A 42 16.78 -11.15 -2.74
CA ASP A 42 16.69 -12.47 -3.37
C ASP A 42 16.67 -12.38 -4.92
N ALA A 43 15.94 -11.43 -5.48
CA ALA A 43 15.91 -11.21 -6.93
C ALA A 43 17.27 -10.80 -7.49
N ARG A 44 18.06 -10.03 -6.74
CA ARG A 44 19.44 -9.63 -7.10
C ARG A 44 20.42 -10.80 -7.03
N ASP A 45 20.34 -11.65 -6.00
CA ASP A 45 21.18 -12.86 -5.94
C ASP A 45 20.93 -13.77 -7.15
N LYS A 46 19.66 -13.98 -7.49
CA LYS A 46 19.27 -14.79 -8.65
C LYS A 46 19.68 -14.16 -9.98
N GLU A 47 19.65 -12.83 -10.10
CA GLU A 47 20.19 -12.11 -11.26
C GLU A 47 21.68 -12.40 -11.46
N VAL A 48 22.49 -12.22 -10.40
CA VAL A 48 23.93 -12.52 -10.44
C VAL A 48 24.17 -13.98 -10.79
N ARG A 49 23.41 -14.90 -10.19
CA ARG A 49 23.53 -16.34 -10.46
C ARG A 49 23.17 -16.69 -11.91
N ALA A 50 22.11 -16.10 -12.46
CA ALA A 50 21.71 -16.32 -13.84
C ALA A 50 22.80 -15.85 -14.82
N MET A 51 23.44 -14.71 -14.53
CA MET A 51 24.55 -14.19 -15.34
C MET A 51 25.80 -15.07 -15.28
N VAL A 52 26.14 -15.62 -14.10
CA VAL A 52 27.38 -16.39 -13.91
C VAL A 52 27.23 -17.85 -14.34
N ALA A 53 26.10 -18.48 -14.04
CA ALA A 53 25.90 -19.90 -14.32
C ALA A 53 25.57 -20.18 -15.78
N GLU A 54 25.01 -19.20 -16.49
CA GLU A 54 24.58 -19.30 -17.90
C GLU A 54 23.72 -20.55 -18.20
N THR A 55 23.01 -21.05 -17.18
CA THR A 55 22.14 -22.23 -17.30
C THR A 55 20.68 -21.83 -17.49
N PRO A 56 19.89 -22.62 -18.25
CA PRO A 56 18.46 -22.38 -18.39
C PRO A 56 17.70 -22.34 -17.05
N ASN A 57 18.12 -23.16 -16.07
CA ASN A 57 17.48 -23.20 -14.76
C ASN A 57 17.70 -21.90 -13.96
N ALA A 58 18.93 -21.36 -13.96
CA ALA A 58 19.21 -20.10 -13.28
C ALA A 58 18.47 -18.91 -13.92
N ALA A 59 18.33 -18.91 -15.26
CA ALA A 59 17.53 -17.90 -15.96
C ALA A 59 16.04 -17.97 -15.58
N LEU A 60 15.48 -19.19 -15.43
CA LEU A 60 14.10 -19.39 -14.99
C LEU A 60 13.88 -18.86 -13.57
N GLU A 61 14.76 -19.23 -12.61
CA GLU A 61 14.68 -18.76 -11.22
C GLU A 61 14.73 -17.23 -11.11
N HIS A 62 15.61 -16.58 -11.89
CA HIS A 62 15.67 -15.12 -11.97
C HIS A 62 14.37 -14.53 -12.50
N HIS A 63 13.82 -15.06 -13.59
CA HIS A 63 12.58 -14.55 -14.16
C HIS A 63 11.38 -14.70 -13.20
N GLU A 64 11.31 -15.81 -12.47
CA GLU A 64 10.28 -16.01 -11.43
C GLU A 64 10.41 -15.01 -10.29
N ALA A 65 11.63 -14.75 -9.81
CA ALA A 65 11.88 -13.75 -8.77
C ALA A 65 11.52 -12.33 -9.24
N GLN A 66 11.85 -11.96 -10.48
CA GLN A 66 11.48 -10.68 -11.07
C GLN A 66 9.95 -10.53 -11.14
N ARG A 67 9.24 -11.55 -11.62
CA ARG A 67 7.77 -11.53 -11.64
C ARG A 67 7.18 -11.39 -10.24
N HIS A 68 7.78 -12.02 -9.25
CA HIS A 68 7.32 -11.90 -7.86
C HIS A 68 7.49 -10.47 -7.33
N LEU A 69 8.67 -9.87 -7.59
CA LEU A 69 8.97 -8.49 -7.24
C LEU A 69 7.96 -7.51 -7.88
N GLU A 70 7.67 -7.66 -9.17
CA GLU A 70 6.71 -6.81 -9.90
C GLU A 70 5.29 -6.89 -9.32
N VAL A 71 4.85 -8.06 -8.86
CA VAL A 71 3.52 -8.22 -8.23
C VAL A 71 3.44 -7.42 -6.94
N ILE A 72 4.46 -7.50 -6.09
CA ILE A 72 4.46 -6.81 -4.79
C ILE A 72 4.66 -5.31 -4.97
N GLN A 73 5.48 -4.88 -5.93
CA GLN A 73 5.62 -3.46 -6.27
C GLN A 73 4.28 -2.86 -6.68
N ARG A 74 3.51 -3.55 -7.53
CA ARG A 74 2.15 -3.10 -7.90
C ARG A 74 1.20 -3.03 -6.71
N HIS A 75 1.30 -3.97 -5.77
CA HIS A 75 0.50 -3.93 -4.54
C HIS A 75 0.88 -2.72 -3.66
N ARG A 76 2.18 -2.47 -3.49
CA ARG A 76 2.69 -1.28 -2.79
C ARG A 76 2.15 0.01 -3.40
N ASP A 77 2.21 0.13 -4.74
CA ASP A 77 1.74 1.31 -5.44
C ASP A 77 0.23 1.50 -5.25
N TYR A 78 -0.56 0.43 -5.34
CA TYR A 78 -1.99 0.44 -5.01
C TYR A 78 -2.26 0.94 -3.58
N LEU A 79 -1.50 0.49 -2.59
CA LEU A 79 -1.66 0.92 -1.20
C LEU A 79 -1.38 2.43 -1.04
N VAL A 80 -0.33 2.93 -1.69
CA VAL A 80 0.00 4.36 -1.68
C VAL A 80 -1.13 5.19 -2.29
N GLU A 81 -1.67 4.77 -3.44
CA GLU A 81 -2.80 5.44 -4.09
C GLU A 81 -4.06 5.40 -3.23
N ALA A 82 -4.36 4.25 -2.61
CA ALA A 82 -5.52 4.08 -1.74
C ALA A 82 -5.45 4.98 -0.49
N ILE A 83 -4.27 5.13 0.12
CA ILE A 83 -4.05 6.06 1.24
C ILE A 83 -4.31 7.50 0.79
N ALA A 84 -3.72 7.92 -0.33
CA ALA A 84 -3.90 9.28 -0.85
C ALA A 84 -5.38 9.58 -1.16
N ALA A 85 -6.09 8.65 -1.78
CA ALA A 85 -7.51 8.79 -2.05
C ALA A 85 -8.34 8.91 -0.76
N ASN A 86 -8.04 8.12 0.28
CA ASN A 86 -8.72 8.21 1.57
C ASN A 86 -8.44 9.55 2.28
N GLN A 87 -7.21 10.07 2.19
CA GLN A 87 -6.86 11.38 2.74
C GLN A 87 -7.64 12.50 2.07
N ILE A 88 -7.70 12.53 0.74
CA ILE A 88 -8.53 13.49 -0.02
C ILE A 88 -10.00 13.41 0.42
N HIS A 89 -10.53 12.20 0.61
CA HIS A 89 -11.90 12.04 1.11
C HIS A 89 -12.09 12.51 2.55
N GLN A 90 -11.09 12.39 3.43
CA GLN A 90 -11.14 12.95 4.78
C GLN A 90 -11.18 14.48 4.73
N ASP A 91 -10.34 15.10 3.92
CA ASP A 91 -10.28 16.56 3.77
C ASP A 91 -11.63 17.11 3.27
N GLN A 92 -12.22 16.48 2.25
CA GLN A 92 -13.56 16.83 1.76
C GLN A 92 -14.66 16.71 2.83
N LEU A 93 -14.52 15.78 3.78
CA LEU A 93 -15.46 15.62 4.88
C LEU A 93 -15.24 16.66 5.98
N LEU A 94 -13.99 17.04 6.25
CA LEU A 94 -13.63 18.12 7.18
C LEU A 94 -14.12 19.48 6.66
N ASP A 95 -14.00 19.73 5.36
CA ASP A 95 -14.52 20.93 4.72
C ASP A 95 -16.04 21.08 4.94
N ARG A 96 -16.80 19.97 4.94
CA ARG A 96 -18.26 19.99 5.21
C ARG A 96 -18.64 20.23 6.66
N LEU A 97 -17.70 20.12 7.60
CA LEU A 97 -17.93 20.47 9.01
C LEU A 97 -17.54 21.93 9.29
N THR A 98 -16.64 22.48 8.50
CA THR A 98 -16.07 23.82 8.70
C THR A 98 -16.83 24.89 7.90
N ASN A 99 -17.40 24.51 6.75
CA ASN A 99 -18.33 25.32 5.96
C ASN A 99 -19.78 25.07 6.37
#